data_AF-A0A960JKF0-F1
#
_entry.id   AF-A0A960JKF0-F1
#
_cell.length_a   1.000
_cell.length_b   1.000
_cell.length_c   1.000
_cell.angle_alpha   90.00
_cell.angle_beta   90.00
_cell.angle_gamma   90.00
#
_symmetry.space_group_name_H-M   'P 1'
#
loop_
_entity.id
_entity.type
_entity.pdbx_description
1 polymer ?
#
loop_
_entity_poly.entity_id
_entity_poly.type
_entity_poly.pdbx_seq_one_letter_code
_entity_poly.pdbx_strand_id
1 'polypeptide(L)'
;MKRFTLSISIAILMAGFAASAFGQTLSGTELTELANESIPKGSKIIHQTVQGKFAETASVDKSNRVVMVYTTHPESSIDIYEVTVLVPEGFEAWDNYQLPEPEFTWSIMEPEAVFFANADTDPDNELFILERCMTGIGPTGAQYFYRTRVYDWTNGNFRHLEALSDKIGNANTAAKVKAKLPALIKTLDNKSAENNLITPDSIGKVKIGMTVAQVRTAVRPMTLGRTTDGEGAALIDVRTGDDILMTIYAGEEDPDAAIDDKAIVEFIETRNTNFLTAEGIRPRMKLRELEKKYGEIKEIITSEIEAREYADFMNQPKGIQFRVENRNAMAGVYKDGQMMTSKYDPAAYVSSIQAVGARGPVRRIEIPQGSESGVSEGFLKAKGDRADYVVSAQAGQRMKVSIIDVTTPDEEGPIMVGYVTSPNGDEEGNPGGLFFDEVLKETGDYAIRIKQNEAKSGAANIGFKVKVILEGGADGFKTLDVKDFNKKIAEAAAANQAWVKAPFQVIANIIEPFSEMSSRKVEMVSEYADVTDSLTVTVTDDGYADDSVRGEKFIYQLKLEDSGIWKVVSAKKAQVCWKNRGHQDYSAAPCL
;
A
#
# COMPACT_ATOMS: atom_id res chain seq x y z
N MET A 1 -20.92 -53.74 -8.52
CA MET A 1 -19.70 -54.38 -7.99
C MET A 1 -18.73 -53.29 -7.58
N LYS A 2 -18.40 -53.20 -6.28
CA LYS A 2 -17.43 -52.25 -5.73
C LYS A 2 -16.03 -52.58 -6.28
N ARG A 3 -15.35 -51.62 -6.91
CA ARG A 3 -13.91 -51.73 -7.21
C ARG A 3 -13.12 -51.09 -6.07
N PHE A 4 -12.49 -51.96 -5.30
CA PHE A 4 -11.36 -51.66 -4.43
C PHE A 4 -10.11 -51.57 -5.30
N THR A 5 -9.38 -50.46 -5.27
CA THR A 5 -7.92 -50.38 -5.50
C THR A 5 -7.44 -48.96 -5.18
N LEU A 6 -6.99 -48.73 -3.95
CA LEU A 6 -6.11 -47.61 -3.60
C LEU A 6 -5.36 -47.96 -2.31
N SER A 7 -4.22 -48.66 -2.39
CA SER A 7 -3.35 -48.91 -1.22
C SER A 7 -1.89 -49.26 -1.56
N ILE A 8 -1.35 -48.85 -2.72
CA ILE A 8 0.09 -49.09 -3.03
C ILE A 8 0.91 -47.79 -2.99
N SER A 9 0.32 -46.61 -3.21
CA SER A 9 1.06 -45.33 -3.24
C SER A 9 1.49 -44.78 -1.87
N ILE A 10 0.98 -45.32 -0.76
CA ILE A 10 1.21 -44.74 0.60
C ILE A 10 2.53 -45.24 1.23
N ALA A 11 3.01 -46.44 0.87
CA ALA A 11 4.21 -47.02 1.51
C ALA A 11 5.53 -46.39 1.03
N ILE A 12 5.59 -45.93 -0.23
CA ILE A 12 6.78 -45.29 -0.82
C ILE A 12 6.91 -43.83 -0.36
N LEU A 13 5.78 -43.15 -0.14
CA LEU A 13 5.73 -41.81 0.47
C LEU A 13 6.50 -41.77 1.81
N MET A 14 6.34 -42.81 2.64
CA MET A 14 6.96 -42.87 3.97
C MET A 14 8.47 -43.09 3.96
N ALA A 15 9.04 -43.74 2.93
CA ALA A 15 10.49 -43.94 2.83
C ALA A 15 11.20 -42.64 2.39
N GLY A 16 10.60 -41.86 1.49
CA GLY A 16 11.08 -40.53 1.11
C GLY A 16 10.96 -39.51 2.26
N PHE A 17 9.88 -39.58 3.04
CA PHE A 17 9.66 -38.76 4.25
C PHE A 17 10.77 -38.94 5.31
N ALA A 18 11.33 -40.15 5.43
CA ALA A 18 12.38 -40.44 6.40
C ALA A 18 13.74 -39.81 6.03
N ALA A 19 14.08 -39.71 4.75
CA ALA A 19 15.35 -39.10 4.31
C ALA A 19 15.32 -37.57 4.43
N SER A 20 14.17 -36.96 4.14
CA SER A 20 13.99 -35.53 4.15
C SER A 20 13.92 -34.97 5.57
N ALA A 21 13.29 -35.66 6.54
CA ALA A 21 13.22 -35.21 7.95
C ALA A 21 14.59 -34.98 8.62
N PHE A 22 15.70 -35.44 8.01
CA PHE A 22 17.08 -35.22 8.45
C PHE A 22 17.88 -34.19 7.61
N GLY A 23 17.23 -33.41 6.74
CA GLY A 23 17.88 -32.35 5.97
C GLY A 23 18.83 -32.84 4.88
N GLN A 24 18.67 -34.08 4.39
CA GLN A 24 19.45 -34.58 3.26
C GLN A 24 18.82 -34.19 1.92
N THR A 25 19.60 -33.53 1.07
CA THR A 25 19.22 -33.20 -0.32
C THR A 25 19.29 -34.48 -1.17
N LEU A 26 18.20 -34.83 -1.87
CA LEU A 26 18.20 -35.95 -2.81
C LEU A 26 19.10 -35.64 -4.01
N SER A 27 19.86 -36.64 -4.46
CA SER A 27 20.63 -36.57 -5.70
C SER A 27 19.70 -36.54 -6.92
N GLY A 28 20.20 -36.06 -8.06
CA GLY A 28 19.43 -36.03 -9.31
C GLY A 28 18.97 -37.41 -9.78
N THR A 29 19.70 -38.48 -9.44
CA THR A 29 19.33 -39.86 -9.74
C THR A 29 18.18 -40.33 -8.87
N GLU A 30 18.24 -40.09 -7.55
CA GLU A 30 17.17 -40.44 -6.61
C GLU A 30 15.87 -39.70 -6.93
N LEU A 31 15.96 -38.42 -7.32
CA LEU A 31 14.81 -37.65 -7.80
C LEU A 31 14.22 -38.26 -9.08
N THR A 32 15.05 -38.78 -9.98
CA THR A 32 14.59 -39.41 -11.23
C THR A 32 13.90 -40.75 -10.95
N GLU A 33 14.41 -41.54 -10.01
CA GLU A 33 13.80 -42.81 -9.58
C GLU A 33 12.45 -42.56 -8.90
N LEU A 34 12.40 -41.64 -7.93
CA LEU A 34 11.18 -41.26 -7.24
C LEU A 34 10.12 -40.75 -8.23
N ALA A 35 10.55 -39.94 -9.20
CA ALA A 35 9.68 -39.43 -10.23
C ALA A 35 9.14 -40.58 -11.11
N ASN A 36 9.97 -41.52 -11.58
CA ASN A 36 9.51 -42.68 -12.34
C ASN A 36 8.50 -43.56 -11.56
N GLU A 37 8.66 -43.68 -10.24
CA GLU A 37 7.74 -44.44 -9.37
C GLU A 37 6.38 -43.76 -9.16
N SER A 38 6.31 -42.44 -9.27
CA SER A 38 5.08 -41.66 -9.12
C SER A 38 4.12 -41.73 -10.32
N ILE A 39 4.60 -42.24 -11.47
CA ILE A 39 3.85 -42.28 -12.72
C ILE A 39 2.75 -43.37 -12.65
N PRO A 40 1.49 -43.06 -13.04
CA PRO A 40 0.43 -44.06 -13.08
C PRO A 40 0.80 -45.29 -13.90
N LYS A 41 0.48 -46.48 -13.38
CA LYS A 41 0.77 -47.75 -14.07
C LYS A 41 0.01 -47.80 -15.41
N GLY A 42 0.75 -47.95 -16.50
CA GLY A 42 0.20 -47.97 -17.87
C GLY A 42 0.46 -46.69 -18.66
N SER A 43 0.96 -45.63 -18.01
CA SER A 43 1.40 -44.42 -18.70
C SER A 43 2.66 -44.65 -19.53
N LYS A 44 2.80 -43.90 -20.63
CA LYS A 44 4.00 -43.89 -21.47
C LYS A 44 4.77 -42.59 -21.24
N ILE A 45 6.04 -42.69 -20.85
CA ILE A 45 6.93 -41.54 -20.74
C ILE A 45 7.24 -41.03 -22.16
N ILE A 46 6.93 -39.75 -22.42
CA ILE A 46 7.12 -39.12 -23.72
C ILE A 46 8.46 -38.38 -23.77
N HIS A 47 8.86 -37.73 -22.67
CA HIS A 47 10.17 -37.12 -22.51
C HIS A 47 10.83 -37.56 -21.21
N GLN A 48 12.13 -37.84 -21.28
CA GLN A 48 12.94 -38.14 -20.09
C GLN A 48 13.04 -36.93 -19.16
N THR A 49 13.34 -37.21 -17.89
CA THR A 49 13.62 -36.22 -16.85
C THR A 49 14.55 -35.11 -17.35
N VAL A 50 14.04 -33.88 -17.36
CA VAL A 50 14.84 -32.70 -17.66
C VAL A 50 15.29 -32.06 -16.36
N GLN A 51 16.60 -31.96 -16.17
CA GLN A 51 17.22 -31.25 -15.06
C GLN A 51 17.68 -29.85 -15.53
N GLY A 52 17.47 -28.84 -14.68
CA GLY A 52 17.86 -27.47 -14.96
C GLY A 52 18.15 -26.68 -13.69
N LYS A 53 18.84 -25.54 -13.85
CA LYS A 53 18.93 -24.52 -12.80
C LYS A 53 17.67 -23.68 -12.85
N PHE A 54 16.87 -23.79 -11.80
CA PHE A 54 15.64 -23.03 -11.62
C PHE A 54 15.95 -21.67 -10.99
N ALA A 55 14.99 -20.75 -11.17
CA ALA A 55 14.97 -19.38 -10.67
C ALA A 55 15.66 -19.16 -9.32
N GLU A 56 16.53 -18.15 -9.20
CA GLU A 56 17.11 -17.72 -7.91
C GLU A 56 16.03 -17.17 -6.94
N THR A 57 14.86 -16.81 -7.48
CA THR A 57 13.71 -16.30 -6.72
C THR A 57 12.80 -17.41 -6.17
N ALA A 58 12.94 -18.65 -6.64
CA ALA A 58 12.05 -19.77 -6.27
C ALA A 58 12.61 -20.71 -5.19
N SER A 59 13.86 -20.58 -4.72
CA SER A 59 14.37 -21.47 -3.67
C SER A 59 15.69 -20.99 -3.05
N VAL A 60 15.83 -21.20 -1.75
CA VAL A 60 17.09 -20.99 -0.99
C VAL A 60 18.11 -22.11 -1.26
N ASP A 61 17.66 -23.26 -1.77
CA ASP A 61 18.51 -24.41 -2.09
C ASP A 61 18.63 -24.64 -3.61
N LYS A 62 19.88 -24.72 -4.08
CA LYS A 62 20.33 -24.33 -5.42
C LYS A 62 20.46 -25.47 -6.43
N SER A 63 19.88 -26.64 -6.22
CA SER A 63 20.08 -27.75 -7.17
C SER A 63 19.00 -28.81 -7.13
N ASN A 64 18.48 -29.11 -8.32
CA ASN A 64 17.73 -30.31 -8.72
C ASN A 64 16.22 -30.24 -8.51
N ARG A 65 15.50 -29.64 -9.49
CA ARG A 65 14.12 -30.03 -9.75
C ARG A 65 14.04 -30.87 -11.03
N VAL A 66 13.07 -31.78 -11.09
CA VAL A 66 12.90 -32.80 -12.14
C VAL A 66 11.57 -32.56 -12.83
N VAL A 67 11.58 -32.42 -14.15
CA VAL A 67 10.33 -32.34 -14.92
C VAL A 67 10.17 -33.59 -15.75
N MET A 68 9.00 -34.20 -15.69
CA MET A 68 8.63 -35.34 -16.52
C MET A 68 7.36 -35.07 -17.28
N VAL A 69 7.31 -35.59 -18.51
CA VAL A 69 6.11 -35.53 -19.35
C VAL A 69 5.73 -36.93 -19.76
N TYR A 70 4.50 -37.34 -19.45
CA TYR A 70 3.96 -38.65 -19.78
C TYR A 70 2.54 -38.54 -20.35
N THR A 71 2.04 -39.61 -20.93
CA THR A 71 0.65 -39.72 -21.36
C THR A 71 -0.03 -40.85 -20.59
N THR A 72 -1.25 -40.60 -20.11
CA THR A 72 -2.07 -41.52 -19.30
C THR A 72 -3.01 -42.39 -20.12
N HIS A 73 -3.18 -42.10 -21.42
CA HIS A 73 -4.12 -42.81 -22.29
C HIS A 73 -3.54 -43.12 -23.69
N PRO A 74 -2.53 -44.01 -23.81
CA PRO A 74 -1.91 -44.33 -25.09
C PRO A 74 -2.80 -45.11 -26.07
N GLU A 75 -4.03 -45.49 -25.68
CA GLU A 75 -4.96 -46.27 -26.50
C GLU A 75 -6.23 -45.50 -26.93
N SER A 76 -6.40 -44.24 -26.53
CA SER A 76 -7.51 -43.39 -27.03
C SER A 76 -7.16 -42.79 -28.38
N SER A 77 -8.16 -42.52 -29.23
CA SER A 77 -7.98 -41.81 -30.51
C SER A 77 -7.58 -40.34 -30.37
N ILE A 78 -7.46 -39.85 -29.14
CA ILE A 78 -7.00 -38.52 -28.75
C ILE A 78 -5.97 -38.77 -27.64
N ASP A 79 -4.71 -38.49 -27.90
CA ASP A 79 -3.67 -38.55 -26.88
C ASP A 79 -3.85 -37.35 -25.94
N ILE A 80 -4.09 -37.62 -24.65
CA ILE A 80 -4.05 -36.61 -23.59
C ILE A 80 -2.65 -36.65 -22.98
N TYR A 81 -1.97 -35.50 -22.94
CA TYR A 81 -0.63 -35.37 -22.37
C TYR A 81 -0.72 -34.74 -20.98
N GLU A 82 -0.11 -35.38 -20.01
CA GLU A 82 0.01 -34.88 -18.64
C GLU A 82 1.49 -34.55 -18.35
N VAL A 83 1.72 -33.41 -17.73
CA VAL A 83 3.04 -32.95 -17.33
C VAL A 83 3.08 -32.92 -15.81
N THR A 84 3.87 -33.79 -15.22
CA THR A 84 4.17 -33.70 -13.79
C THR A 84 5.43 -32.89 -13.62
N VAL A 85 5.29 -31.73 -12.99
CA VAL A 85 6.41 -30.88 -12.62
C VAL A 85 6.74 -31.19 -11.17
N LEU A 86 7.86 -31.88 -10.91
CA LEU A 86 8.32 -32.04 -9.54
C LEU A 86 9.01 -30.75 -9.10
N VAL A 87 8.36 -30.03 -8.18
CA VAL A 87 8.88 -28.81 -7.57
C VAL A 87 9.21 -29.10 -6.10
N PRO A 88 10.47 -29.43 -5.75
CA PRO A 88 10.86 -29.57 -4.36
C PRO A 88 10.96 -28.18 -3.73
N GLU A 89 9.86 -27.67 -3.19
CA GLU A 89 9.86 -26.67 -2.14
C GLU A 89 9.19 -27.31 -0.91
N GLY A 90 9.91 -27.37 0.22
CA GLY A 90 9.30 -27.67 1.52
C GLY A 90 8.34 -28.87 1.54
N PHE A 91 8.87 -30.08 1.35
CA PHE A 91 8.31 -31.36 1.80
C PHE A 91 6.94 -31.88 1.31
N GLU A 92 6.06 -31.15 0.64
CA GLU A 92 4.68 -31.70 0.46
C GLU A 92 3.99 -31.60 -0.91
N ALA A 93 4.47 -30.89 -1.94
CA ALA A 93 3.66 -30.72 -3.16
C ALA A 93 4.24 -31.40 -4.41
N TRP A 94 3.57 -32.46 -4.88
CA TRP A 94 3.63 -32.89 -6.28
C TRP A 94 2.54 -32.12 -7.02
N ASP A 95 2.92 -31.28 -7.98
CA ASP A 95 1.94 -30.65 -8.84
C ASP A 95 1.85 -31.39 -10.18
N ASN A 96 0.68 -31.97 -10.43
CA ASN A 96 0.34 -32.56 -11.72
C ASN A 96 -0.39 -31.50 -12.55
N TYR A 97 0.21 -31.12 -13.67
CA TYR A 97 -0.39 -30.19 -14.62
C TYR A 97 -0.87 -30.97 -15.84
N GLN A 98 -2.18 -31.01 -16.02
CA GLN A 98 -2.73 -31.46 -17.29
C GLN A 98 -2.44 -30.38 -18.33
N LEU A 99 -1.78 -30.75 -19.44
CA LEU A 99 -1.67 -29.81 -20.54
C LEU A 99 -3.08 -29.57 -21.10
N PRO A 100 -3.47 -28.31 -21.32
CA PRO A 100 -4.81 -28.03 -21.80
C PRO A 100 -4.99 -28.66 -23.18
N GLU A 101 -6.20 -29.19 -23.40
CA GLU A 101 -6.55 -29.84 -24.67
C GLU A 101 -6.27 -28.91 -25.85
N PRO A 102 -5.88 -29.47 -27.01
CA PRO A 102 -5.75 -28.67 -28.22
C PRO A 102 -7.05 -27.89 -28.49
N GLU A 103 -6.94 -26.56 -28.56
CA GLU A 103 -8.06 -25.65 -28.86
C GLU A 103 -8.73 -25.94 -30.21
N PHE A 104 -8.04 -26.67 -31.10
CA PHE A 104 -8.55 -27.10 -32.38
C PHE A 104 -8.86 -28.60 -32.34
N THR A 105 -10.13 -28.93 -32.58
CA THR A 105 -10.68 -30.30 -32.65
C THR A 105 -10.02 -31.22 -33.69
N TRP A 106 -9.09 -30.70 -34.49
CA TRP A 106 -8.39 -31.42 -35.57
C TRP A 106 -6.86 -31.29 -35.52
N SER A 107 -6.29 -30.81 -34.41
CA SER A 107 -4.83 -30.73 -34.25
C SER A 107 -4.31 -31.85 -33.37
N ILE A 108 -3.33 -32.59 -33.89
CA ILE A 108 -2.44 -33.42 -33.07
C ILE A 108 -1.45 -32.47 -32.39
N MET A 109 -1.30 -32.60 -31.07
CA MET A 109 -0.33 -31.84 -30.27
C MET A 109 0.63 -32.85 -29.67
N GLU A 110 1.89 -32.85 -30.08
CA GLU A 110 2.91 -33.74 -29.52
C GLU A 110 4.02 -32.91 -28.88
N PRO A 111 4.33 -33.07 -27.59
CA PRO A 111 5.53 -32.50 -27.02
C PRO A 111 6.76 -33.01 -27.78
N GLU A 112 7.52 -32.12 -28.42
CA GLU A 112 8.73 -32.43 -29.21
C GLU A 112 9.99 -32.20 -28.38
N ALA A 113 9.99 -31.23 -27.46
CA ALA A 113 11.10 -31.03 -26.53
C ALA A 113 10.63 -30.35 -25.24
N VAL A 114 11.30 -30.68 -24.14
CA VAL A 114 11.12 -30.04 -22.83
C VAL A 114 12.48 -29.51 -22.38
N PHE A 115 12.59 -28.24 -21.99
CA PHE A 115 13.87 -27.64 -21.64
C PHE A 115 13.73 -26.38 -20.80
N PHE A 116 14.82 -26.00 -20.12
CA PHE A 116 14.92 -24.70 -19.45
C PHE A 116 15.55 -23.66 -20.35
N ALA A 117 14.94 -22.49 -20.43
CA ALA A 117 15.50 -21.30 -21.05
C ALA A 117 14.88 -20.06 -20.40
N ASN A 118 15.56 -18.92 -20.51
CA ASN A 118 15.03 -17.65 -20.06
C ASN A 118 14.05 -17.13 -21.12
N ALA A 119 12.79 -16.98 -20.72
CA ALA A 119 11.66 -16.52 -21.52
C ALA A 119 11.51 -15.00 -21.50
N ASP A 120 12.18 -14.30 -20.59
CA ASP A 120 12.05 -12.87 -20.42
C ASP A 120 13.39 -12.18 -20.07
N THR A 121 13.37 -11.14 -19.24
CA THR A 121 14.55 -10.32 -18.91
C THR A 121 15.00 -10.48 -17.46
N ASP A 122 14.29 -11.28 -16.67
CA ASP A 122 14.73 -11.65 -15.32
C ASP A 122 15.93 -12.61 -15.39
N PRO A 123 16.60 -12.93 -14.28
CA PRO A 123 17.75 -13.82 -14.29
C PRO A 123 17.36 -15.32 -14.36
N ASP A 124 16.07 -15.62 -14.35
CA ASP A 124 15.53 -16.95 -14.13
C ASP A 124 15.36 -17.71 -15.46
N ASN A 125 15.21 -19.04 -15.38
CA ASN A 125 14.89 -19.85 -16.55
C ASN A 125 13.55 -20.53 -16.30
N GLU A 126 12.66 -20.42 -17.27
CA GLU A 126 11.35 -21.04 -17.26
C GLU A 126 11.41 -22.42 -17.91
N LEU A 127 10.44 -23.25 -17.54
CA LEU A 127 10.22 -24.53 -18.18
C LEU A 127 9.48 -24.31 -19.49
N PHE A 128 10.12 -24.68 -20.60
CA PHE A 128 9.54 -24.69 -21.93
C PHE A 128 9.09 -26.08 -22.34
N ILE A 129 7.93 -26.14 -23.00
CA ILE A 129 7.48 -27.27 -23.79
C ILE A 129 7.34 -26.79 -25.22
N LEU A 130 8.16 -27.34 -26.11
CA LEU A 130 8.03 -27.17 -27.55
C LEU A 130 7.07 -28.23 -28.07
N GLU A 131 5.96 -27.80 -28.61
CA GLU A 131 4.89 -28.67 -29.11
C GLU A 131 4.92 -28.68 -30.63
N ARG A 132 4.87 -29.87 -31.22
CA ARG A 132 4.61 -30.06 -32.63
C ARG A 132 3.11 -30.17 -32.83
N CYS A 133 2.57 -29.22 -33.58
CA CYS A 133 1.15 -29.15 -33.91
C CYS A 133 0.93 -29.42 -35.40
N MET A 134 -0.23 -29.96 -35.76
CA MET A 134 -0.64 -30.13 -37.15
C MET A 134 -1.95 -29.38 -37.42
N THR A 135 -2.02 -28.59 -38.49
CA THR A 135 -3.28 -27.98 -38.93
C THR A 135 -4.23 -29.05 -39.48
N GLY A 136 -5.53 -28.91 -39.21
CA GLY A 136 -6.54 -29.87 -39.67
C GLY A 136 -6.56 -30.06 -41.20
N ILE A 137 -7.18 -31.14 -41.67
CA ILE A 137 -7.26 -31.50 -43.10
C ILE A 137 -8.19 -30.52 -43.84
N GLY A 138 -7.65 -29.35 -44.22
CA GLY A 138 -8.26 -28.41 -45.16
C GLY A 138 -7.86 -28.70 -46.62
N PRO A 139 -8.42 -28.00 -47.61
CA PRO A 139 -8.12 -28.20 -49.03
C PRO A 139 -6.64 -27.95 -49.40
N THR A 140 -5.87 -27.30 -48.52
CA THR A 140 -4.43 -27.05 -48.67
C THR A 140 -3.54 -28.14 -48.06
N GLY A 141 -4.13 -29.19 -47.48
CA GLY A 141 -3.42 -30.24 -46.77
C GLY A 141 -3.02 -29.87 -45.34
N ALA A 142 -2.73 -30.88 -44.54
CA ALA A 142 -2.24 -30.72 -43.17
C ALA A 142 -0.79 -30.22 -43.19
N GLN A 143 -0.49 -29.19 -42.40
CA GLN A 143 0.86 -28.64 -42.24
C GLN A 143 1.28 -28.67 -40.78
N TYR A 144 2.53 -29.06 -40.53
CA TYR A 144 3.12 -28.99 -39.20
C TYR A 144 3.58 -27.58 -38.87
N PHE A 145 3.37 -27.18 -37.62
CA PHE A 145 3.91 -25.96 -37.04
C PHE A 145 4.31 -26.23 -35.58
N TYR A 146 5.07 -25.32 -34.97
CA TYR A 146 5.54 -25.47 -33.60
C TYR A 146 4.97 -24.38 -32.70
N ARG A 147 4.58 -24.75 -31.48
CA ARG A 147 4.18 -23.83 -30.41
C ARG A 147 5.11 -23.98 -29.21
N THR A 148 5.21 -22.92 -28.42
CA THR A 148 5.91 -22.98 -27.13
C THR A 148 4.98 -22.63 -25.99
N ARG A 149 4.87 -23.55 -25.04
CA ARG A 149 4.34 -23.28 -23.72
C ARG A 149 5.46 -22.98 -22.76
N VAL A 150 5.20 -22.04 -21.87
CA VAL A 150 6.11 -21.67 -20.80
C VAL A 150 5.36 -21.81 -19.49
N TYR A 151 5.98 -22.46 -18.52
CA TYR A 151 5.44 -22.55 -17.18
C TYR A 151 5.60 -21.20 -16.49
N ASP A 152 4.48 -20.59 -16.12
CA ASP A 152 4.42 -19.38 -15.32
C ASP A 152 4.46 -19.75 -13.84
N TRP A 153 5.62 -19.56 -13.22
CA TRP A 153 5.84 -19.83 -11.81
C TRP A 153 4.98 -18.95 -10.88
N THR A 154 4.44 -17.84 -11.38
CA THR A 154 3.60 -16.93 -10.59
C THR A 154 2.19 -17.46 -10.43
N ASN A 155 1.63 -18.00 -11.51
CA ASN A 155 0.26 -18.46 -11.59
C ASN A 155 0.13 -19.99 -11.45
N GLY A 156 1.26 -20.70 -11.38
CA GLY A 156 1.28 -22.15 -11.28
C GLY A 156 0.62 -22.83 -12.49
N ASN A 157 0.80 -22.29 -13.69
CA ASN A 157 0.17 -22.83 -14.90
C ASN A 157 1.07 -22.70 -16.12
N PHE A 158 0.77 -23.48 -17.16
CA PHE A 158 1.40 -23.30 -18.47
C PHE A 158 0.63 -22.27 -19.27
N ARG A 159 1.34 -21.28 -19.82
CA ARG A 159 0.79 -20.31 -20.77
C ARG A 159 1.44 -20.42 -22.15
N HIS A 160 0.67 -20.07 -23.18
CA HIS A 160 1.19 -19.95 -24.54
C HIS A 160 1.90 -18.62 -24.73
N LEU A 161 3.10 -18.65 -25.31
CA LEU A 161 3.73 -17.44 -25.83
C LEU A 161 3.42 -17.33 -27.32
N GLU A 162 2.23 -16.82 -27.68
CA GLU A 162 1.80 -16.72 -29.09
C GLU A 162 2.78 -15.90 -29.93
N ALA A 163 3.14 -14.71 -29.43
CA ALA A 163 4.08 -13.81 -30.11
C ALA A 163 5.49 -14.42 -30.27
N LEU A 164 5.85 -15.39 -29.42
CA LEU A 164 7.07 -16.16 -29.54
C LEU A 164 6.89 -17.31 -30.54
N SER A 165 5.78 -18.04 -30.47
CA SER A 165 5.45 -19.18 -31.34
C SER A 165 5.46 -18.78 -32.82
N ASP A 166 4.84 -17.63 -33.16
CA ASP A 166 4.83 -17.10 -34.52
C ASP A 166 6.24 -16.80 -35.06
N LYS A 167 7.15 -16.37 -34.19
CA LYS A 167 8.51 -15.95 -34.56
C LYS A 167 9.56 -17.05 -34.44
N ILE A 168 9.28 -18.08 -33.65
CA ILE A 168 10.08 -19.31 -33.58
C ILE A 168 10.08 -19.98 -34.96
N GLY A 169 8.94 -19.98 -35.66
CA GLY A 169 8.81 -20.50 -37.03
C GLY A 169 9.30 -21.94 -37.12
N ASN A 170 10.31 -22.20 -37.96
CA ASN A 170 10.88 -23.54 -38.16
C ASN A 170 11.87 -24.00 -37.06
N ALA A 171 11.93 -23.31 -35.90
CA ALA A 171 12.78 -23.73 -34.78
C ALA A 171 12.16 -24.92 -34.05
N ASN A 172 12.42 -26.11 -34.60
CA ASN A 172 11.87 -27.39 -34.19
C ASN A 172 12.70 -28.17 -33.18
N THR A 173 13.68 -27.53 -32.52
CA THR A 173 14.50 -28.17 -31.48
C THR A 173 14.77 -27.19 -30.35
N ALA A 174 14.96 -27.71 -29.13
CA ALA A 174 15.33 -26.91 -27.97
C ALA A 174 16.52 -25.96 -28.24
N ALA A 175 17.56 -26.46 -28.91
CA ALA A 175 18.74 -25.66 -29.25
C ALA A 175 18.42 -24.50 -30.20
N LYS A 176 17.59 -24.72 -31.22
CA LYS A 176 17.17 -23.67 -32.16
C LYS A 176 16.30 -22.62 -31.48
N VAL A 177 15.41 -23.04 -30.57
CA VAL A 177 14.58 -22.11 -29.78
C VAL A 177 15.47 -21.27 -28.86
N LYS A 178 16.37 -21.89 -28.10
CA LYS A 178 17.35 -21.21 -27.23
C LYS A 178 18.21 -20.18 -27.96
N ALA A 179 18.65 -20.49 -29.18
CA ALA A 179 19.45 -19.56 -29.98
C ALA A 179 18.67 -18.32 -30.45
N LYS A 180 17.35 -18.44 -30.66
CA LYS A 180 16.51 -17.34 -31.13
C LYS A 180 15.93 -16.49 -30.00
N LEU A 181 15.73 -17.09 -28.81
CA LEU A 181 15.10 -16.46 -27.65
C LEU A 181 15.66 -15.07 -27.32
N PRO A 182 16.99 -14.85 -27.18
CA PRO A 182 17.52 -13.54 -26.77
C PRO A 182 17.17 -12.39 -27.73
N ALA A 183 17.20 -12.65 -29.04
CA ALA A 183 16.86 -11.64 -30.04
C ALA A 183 15.34 -11.37 -30.10
N LEU A 184 14.54 -12.41 -29.86
CA LEU A 184 13.08 -12.33 -29.82
C LEU A 184 12.62 -11.55 -28.58
N ILE A 185 13.18 -11.87 -27.42
CA ILE A 185 12.95 -11.16 -26.15
C ILE A 185 13.30 -9.68 -26.30
N LYS A 186 14.51 -9.35 -26.78
CA LYS A 186 14.92 -7.96 -27.03
C LYS A 186 13.99 -7.18 -27.98
N THR A 187 13.42 -7.86 -28.97
CA THR A 187 12.48 -7.25 -29.93
C THR A 187 11.08 -7.09 -29.33
N LEU A 188 10.67 -8.01 -28.46
CA LEU A 188 9.42 -7.91 -27.70
C LEU A 188 9.53 -6.79 -26.65
N ASP A 189 10.66 -6.68 -25.97
CA ASP A 189 10.95 -5.64 -24.98
C ASP A 189 10.88 -4.23 -25.57
N ASN A 190 11.51 -3.99 -26.72
CA ASN A 190 11.53 -2.65 -27.32
C ASN A 190 10.14 -2.16 -27.79
N LYS A 191 9.23 -3.07 -28.16
CA LYS A 191 7.85 -2.73 -28.59
C LYS A 191 6.87 -2.70 -27.40
N SER A 192 7.19 -3.43 -26.35
CA SER A 192 6.54 -3.45 -25.04
C SER A 192 6.85 -2.16 -24.24
N ALA A 193 8.10 -1.69 -24.26
CA ALA A 193 8.59 -0.61 -23.41
C ALA A 193 7.85 0.74 -23.58
N GLU A 194 7.40 1.10 -24.79
CA GLU A 194 6.59 2.33 -24.97
C GLU A 194 5.13 2.16 -24.54
N ASN A 195 4.56 0.95 -24.61
CA ASN A 195 3.17 0.69 -24.25
C ASN A 195 2.98 0.26 -22.79
N ASN A 196 4.06 -0.14 -22.12
CA ASN A 196 4.07 -0.70 -20.78
C ASN A 196 4.91 0.14 -19.80
N LEU A 197 5.18 1.40 -20.15
CA LEU A 197 5.87 2.35 -19.28
C LEU A 197 4.97 2.73 -18.08
N ILE A 198 5.56 2.74 -16.90
CA ILE A 198 4.98 3.29 -15.67
C ILE A 198 5.56 4.68 -15.46
N THR A 199 4.69 5.67 -15.34
CA THR A 199 5.01 7.05 -14.96
C THR A 199 4.22 7.43 -13.70
N PRO A 200 4.54 8.57 -13.05
CA PRO A 200 3.76 9.07 -11.92
C PRO A 200 2.24 9.19 -12.14
N ASP A 201 1.82 9.38 -13.39
CA ASP A 201 0.45 9.69 -13.78
C ASP A 201 -0.16 8.66 -14.75
N SER A 202 0.58 7.61 -15.11
CA SER A 202 0.11 6.62 -16.09
C SER A 202 0.74 5.24 -15.91
N ILE A 203 -0.02 4.21 -16.29
CA ILE A 203 0.48 2.85 -16.52
C ILE A 203 0.06 2.46 -17.93
N GLY A 204 1.06 2.37 -18.81
CA GLY A 204 0.84 2.21 -20.24
C GLY A 204 -0.02 3.33 -20.83
N LYS A 205 -1.14 2.97 -21.45
CA LYS A 205 -2.04 3.94 -22.09
C LYS A 205 -3.06 4.58 -21.15
N VAL A 206 -3.21 4.04 -19.94
CA VAL A 206 -4.18 4.52 -18.95
C VAL A 206 -3.53 5.63 -18.13
N LYS A 207 -4.22 6.76 -17.98
CA LYS A 207 -3.73 7.92 -17.24
C LYS A 207 -4.73 8.35 -16.17
N ILE A 208 -4.20 8.88 -15.07
CA ILE A 208 -4.99 9.55 -14.06
C ILE A 208 -5.65 10.79 -14.68
N GLY A 209 -6.90 11.05 -14.29
CA GLY A 209 -7.73 12.10 -14.87
C GLY A 209 -8.48 11.70 -16.15
N MET A 210 -8.22 10.52 -16.72
CA MET A 210 -9.07 10.00 -17.80
C MET A 210 -10.46 9.63 -17.27
N THR A 211 -11.49 9.82 -18.10
CA THR A 211 -12.77 9.15 -17.82
C THR A 211 -12.69 7.66 -18.18
N VAL A 212 -13.50 6.82 -17.56
CA VAL A 212 -13.54 5.39 -17.88
C VAL A 212 -13.88 5.14 -19.37
N ALA A 213 -14.70 5.99 -20.00
CA ALA A 213 -14.93 5.95 -21.45
C ALA A 213 -13.65 6.18 -22.29
N GLN A 214 -12.79 7.10 -21.85
CA GLN A 214 -11.50 7.35 -22.50
C GLN A 214 -10.56 6.16 -22.31
N VAL A 215 -10.52 5.57 -21.11
CA VAL A 215 -9.76 4.34 -20.82
C VAL A 215 -10.20 3.23 -21.77
N ARG A 216 -11.50 2.96 -21.86
CA ARG A 216 -12.08 1.93 -22.74
C ARG A 216 -11.67 2.09 -24.20
N THR A 217 -11.47 3.32 -24.65
CA THR A 217 -10.99 3.62 -26.01
C THR A 217 -9.48 3.43 -26.13
N ALA A 218 -8.72 3.93 -25.17
CA ALA A 218 -7.25 3.90 -25.17
C ALA A 218 -6.69 2.47 -25.12
N VAL A 219 -7.35 1.59 -24.38
CA VAL A 219 -6.88 0.21 -24.14
C VAL A 219 -7.35 -0.79 -25.19
N ARG A 220 -8.06 -0.40 -26.26
CA ARG A 220 -8.47 -1.39 -27.28
C ARG A 220 -7.25 -2.13 -27.88
N PRO A 221 -7.33 -3.47 -28.05
CA PRO A 221 -8.52 -4.33 -27.94
C PRO A 221 -8.81 -4.92 -26.54
N MET A 222 -8.12 -4.49 -25.48
CA MET A 222 -8.38 -4.95 -24.11
C MET A 222 -9.79 -4.57 -23.64
N THR A 223 -10.29 -5.31 -22.64
CA THR A 223 -11.63 -5.13 -22.07
C THR A 223 -11.55 -4.59 -20.64
N LEU A 224 -12.64 -3.96 -20.19
CA LEU A 224 -12.80 -3.51 -18.81
C LEU A 224 -13.76 -4.45 -18.09
N GLY A 225 -13.38 -4.91 -16.90
CA GLY A 225 -14.19 -5.76 -16.04
C GLY A 225 -14.30 -5.18 -14.63
N ARG A 226 -15.45 -5.38 -13.98
CA ARG A 226 -15.63 -4.98 -12.59
C ARG A 226 -14.89 -5.97 -11.68
N THR A 227 -14.26 -5.46 -10.63
CA THR A 227 -13.59 -6.24 -9.60
C THR A 227 -13.71 -5.53 -8.25
N THR A 228 -13.24 -6.19 -7.19
CA THR A 228 -13.19 -5.61 -5.86
C THR A 228 -11.95 -6.07 -5.12
N ASP A 229 -11.52 -5.32 -4.12
CA ASP A 229 -10.46 -5.76 -3.21
C ASP A 229 -11.03 -6.55 -2.02
N GLY A 230 -10.19 -6.85 -1.02
CA GLY A 230 -10.58 -7.62 0.16
C GLY A 230 -11.60 -6.89 1.05
N GLU A 231 -11.85 -5.61 0.81
CA GLU A 231 -12.67 -4.72 1.64
C GLU A 231 -13.94 -4.24 0.93
N GLY A 232 -14.15 -4.65 -0.32
CA GLY A 232 -15.36 -4.30 -1.07
C GLY A 232 -15.25 -3.03 -1.91
N ALA A 233 -14.06 -2.44 -2.08
CA ALA A 233 -13.90 -1.26 -2.93
C ALA A 233 -14.27 -1.58 -4.38
N ALA A 234 -15.01 -0.69 -5.06
CA ALA A 234 -15.38 -0.90 -6.46
C ALA A 234 -14.20 -0.54 -7.38
N LEU A 235 -13.64 -1.55 -8.03
CA LEU A 235 -12.46 -1.45 -8.88
C LEU A 235 -12.76 -1.89 -10.32
N ILE A 236 -11.89 -1.50 -11.25
CA ILE A 236 -12.00 -1.83 -12.67
C ILE A 236 -10.70 -2.48 -13.14
N ASP A 237 -10.75 -3.73 -13.59
CA ASP A 237 -9.64 -4.39 -14.24
C ASP A 237 -9.58 -4.06 -15.74
N VAL A 238 -8.37 -3.83 -16.24
CA VAL A 238 -8.06 -3.84 -17.68
C VAL A 238 -7.51 -5.22 -18.04
N ARG A 239 -8.18 -5.94 -18.94
CA ARG A 239 -7.90 -7.35 -19.21
C ARG A 239 -7.60 -7.65 -20.67
N THR A 240 -6.67 -8.57 -20.89
CA THR A 240 -6.45 -9.23 -22.20
C THR A 240 -6.80 -10.71 -22.05
N GLY A 241 -7.99 -11.10 -22.50
CA GLY A 241 -8.54 -12.42 -22.15
C GLY A 241 -8.75 -12.52 -20.64
N ASP A 242 -8.20 -13.57 -20.03
CA ASP A 242 -8.25 -13.80 -18.58
C ASP A 242 -7.13 -13.06 -17.82
N ASP A 243 -6.13 -12.51 -18.52
CA ASP A 243 -5.00 -11.83 -17.90
C ASP A 243 -5.38 -10.41 -17.45
N ILE A 244 -5.17 -10.11 -16.16
CA ILE A 244 -5.28 -8.76 -15.62
C ILE A 244 -3.97 -8.00 -15.87
N LEU A 245 -4.05 -6.91 -16.63
CA LEU A 245 -2.89 -6.07 -16.91
C LEU A 245 -2.67 -5.01 -15.82
N MET A 246 -3.76 -4.41 -15.36
CA MET A 246 -3.78 -3.38 -14.33
C MET A 246 -5.19 -3.26 -13.76
N THR A 247 -5.27 -2.70 -12.55
CA THR A 247 -6.51 -2.39 -11.85
C THR A 247 -6.60 -0.88 -11.62
N ILE A 248 -7.80 -0.34 -11.79
CA ILE A 248 -8.09 1.10 -11.77
C ILE A 248 -9.10 1.36 -10.66
N TYR A 249 -8.89 2.45 -9.92
CA TYR A 249 -9.91 3.03 -9.06
C TYR A 249 -10.34 4.38 -9.61
N ALA A 250 -11.66 4.58 -9.67
CA ALA A 250 -12.29 5.76 -10.29
C ALA A 250 -13.33 6.44 -9.38
N GLY A 251 -13.23 6.24 -8.06
CA GLY A 251 -14.11 6.88 -7.08
C GLY A 251 -15.50 6.24 -6.95
N GLU A 252 -15.71 5.05 -7.51
CA GLU A 252 -16.97 4.31 -7.39
C GLU A 252 -17.03 3.53 -6.06
N GLU A 253 -18.21 3.43 -5.44
CA GLU A 253 -18.41 2.81 -4.12
C GLU A 253 -19.12 1.45 -4.18
N ASP A 254 -19.88 1.16 -5.24
CA ASP A 254 -20.68 -0.07 -5.37
C ASP A 254 -20.01 -1.05 -6.37
N PRO A 255 -19.41 -2.16 -5.90
CA PRO A 255 -18.78 -3.15 -6.76
C PRO A 255 -19.77 -3.97 -7.58
N ASP A 256 -21.07 -3.99 -7.24
CA ASP A 256 -22.11 -4.71 -7.99
C ASP A 256 -22.75 -3.82 -9.07
N ALA A 257 -22.56 -2.50 -9.00
CA ALA A 257 -23.06 -1.57 -10.00
C ALA A 257 -22.31 -1.68 -11.34
N ALA A 258 -22.98 -1.31 -12.43
CA ALA A 258 -22.35 -1.18 -13.74
C ALA A 258 -21.29 -0.07 -13.76
N ILE A 259 -20.20 -0.29 -14.49
CA ILE A 259 -19.08 0.67 -14.61
C ILE A 259 -19.59 2.01 -15.16
N ASP A 260 -19.42 3.09 -14.40
CA ASP A 260 -19.74 4.44 -14.86
C ASP A 260 -18.65 4.97 -15.81
N ASP A 261 -19.00 5.04 -17.10
CA ASP A 261 -18.13 5.58 -18.15
C ASP A 261 -17.72 7.06 -17.94
N LYS A 262 -18.40 7.80 -17.05
CA LYS A 262 -18.06 9.19 -16.67
C LYS A 262 -17.12 9.28 -15.47
N ALA A 263 -16.94 8.20 -14.70
CA ALA A 263 -16.04 8.18 -13.57
C ALA A 263 -14.61 8.52 -13.99
N ILE A 264 -13.86 9.18 -13.11
CA ILE A 264 -12.52 9.69 -13.40
C ILE A 264 -11.50 8.80 -12.71
N VAL A 265 -10.49 8.35 -13.46
CA VAL A 265 -9.38 7.55 -12.91
C VAL A 265 -8.61 8.37 -11.89
N GLU A 266 -8.61 7.91 -10.64
CA GLU A 266 -7.85 8.52 -9.53
C GLU A 266 -6.55 7.76 -9.24
N PHE A 267 -6.53 6.47 -9.60
CA PHE A 267 -5.47 5.56 -9.21
C PHE A 267 -5.36 4.38 -10.17
N ILE A 268 -4.12 3.95 -10.43
CA ILE A 268 -3.83 2.80 -11.30
C ILE A 268 -2.79 1.93 -10.61
N GLU A 269 -3.03 0.63 -10.53
CA GLU A 269 -2.12 -0.37 -9.98
C GLU A 269 -1.81 -1.45 -11.02
N THR A 270 -0.57 -1.91 -11.07
CA THR A 270 -0.22 -3.12 -11.82
C THR A 270 0.62 -4.09 -11.00
N ARG A 271 0.26 -5.37 -11.09
CA ARG A 271 1.06 -6.52 -10.63
C ARG A 271 1.76 -7.23 -11.80
N ASN A 272 1.50 -6.77 -13.02
CA ASN A 272 1.95 -7.41 -14.23
C ASN A 272 3.41 -7.03 -14.51
N THR A 273 4.29 -8.04 -14.57
CA THR A 273 5.75 -7.88 -14.71
C THR A 273 6.20 -7.32 -16.06
N ASN A 274 5.28 -7.22 -17.03
CA ASN A 274 5.55 -6.59 -18.32
C ASN A 274 5.60 -5.06 -18.25
N PHE A 275 5.12 -4.46 -17.16
CA PHE A 275 5.16 -3.01 -16.95
C PHE A 275 6.39 -2.60 -16.14
N LEU A 276 7.05 -1.52 -16.57
CA LEU A 276 8.30 -1.04 -16.00
C LEU A 276 8.36 0.48 -15.90
N THR A 277 9.01 1.01 -14.87
CA THR A 277 9.37 2.44 -14.79
C THR A 277 10.47 2.80 -15.81
N ALA A 278 10.74 4.09 -15.99
CA ALA A 278 11.83 4.56 -16.85
C ALA A 278 13.21 4.01 -16.42
N GLU A 279 13.38 3.76 -15.13
CA GLU A 279 14.58 3.17 -14.54
C GLU A 279 14.56 1.64 -14.58
N GLY A 280 13.52 1.03 -15.15
CA GLY A 280 13.38 -0.41 -15.35
C GLY A 280 12.94 -1.17 -14.10
N ILE A 281 12.24 -0.52 -13.16
CA ILE A 281 11.65 -1.19 -11.99
C ILE A 281 10.29 -1.75 -12.38
N ARG A 282 10.01 -3.00 -11.98
CA ARG A 282 8.78 -3.74 -12.31
C ARG A 282 8.30 -4.53 -11.08
N PRO A 283 7.04 -4.98 -11.05
CA PRO A 283 6.59 -5.96 -10.07
C PRO A 283 7.53 -7.18 -10.01
N ARG A 284 7.59 -7.82 -8.85
CA ARG A 284 8.48 -8.94 -8.47
C ARG A 284 9.97 -8.61 -8.33
N MET A 285 10.41 -7.38 -8.58
CA MET A 285 11.80 -6.97 -8.34
C MET A 285 12.11 -6.90 -6.83
N LYS A 286 13.30 -7.37 -6.42
CA LYS A 286 13.75 -7.33 -5.01
C LYS A 286 14.07 -5.91 -4.57
N LEU A 287 13.76 -5.56 -3.32
CA LEU A 287 14.00 -4.19 -2.81
C LEU A 287 15.47 -3.75 -2.90
N ARG A 288 16.41 -4.68 -2.69
CA ARG A 288 17.85 -4.42 -2.87
C ARG A 288 18.24 -4.00 -4.28
N GLU A 289 17.46 -4.38 -5.30
CA GLU A 289 17.69 -3.95 -6.67
C GLU A 289 17.10 -2.57 -6.94
N LEU A 290 15.97 -2.24 -6.29
CA LEU A 290 15.42 -0.89 -6.30
C LEU A 290 16.38 0.09 -5.65
N GLU A 291 17.06 -0.28 -4.56
CA GLU A 291 18.02 0.61 -3.89
C GLU A 291 19.18 1.03 -4.80
N LYS A 292 19.57 0.17 -5.76
CA LYS A 292 20.60 0.51 -6.77
C LYS A 292 20.14 1.57 -7.77
N LYS A 293 18.82 1.73 -7.94
CA LYS A 293 18.19 2.62 -8.94
C LYS A 293 17.64 3.89 -8.30
N TYR A 294 16.96 3.78 -7.16
CA TYR A 294 16.33 4.89 -6.45
C TYR A 294 17.00 5.27 -5.12
N GLY A 295 18.16 4.71 -4.80
CA GLY A 295 18.83 4.96 -3.52
C GLY A 295 18.21 4.18 -2.37
N GLU A 296 18.76 4.31 -1.17
CA GLU A 296 18.32 3.55 0.01
C GLU A 296 16.81 3.72 0.31
N ILE A 297 16.23 2.72 0.97
CA ILE A 297 14.87 2.85 1.52
C ILE A 297 14.85 3.98 2.53
N LYS A 298 13.92 4.91 2.33
CA LYS A 298 13.58 5.95 3.28
C LYS A 298 12.73 5.38 4.41
N GLU A 299 11.64 4.71 4.05
CA GLU A 299 10.70 4.10 4.98
C GLU A 299 9.86 3.01 4.31
N ILE A 300 9.41 2.04 5.10
CA ILE A 300 8.38 1.06 4.79
C ILE A 300 7.29 1.25 5.84
N ILE A 301 6.06 1.47 5.38
CA ILE A 301 4.88 1.66 6.22
C ILE A 301 3.93 0.51 5.97
N THR A 302 3.38 -0.09 7.03
CA THR A 302 2.31 -1.08 6.91
C THR A 302 0.95 -0.40 7.12
N SER A 303 -0.06 -0.77 6.33
CA SER A 303 -1.44 -0.33 6.51
C SER A 303 -2.16 -1.29 7.46
N GLU A 304 -2.82 -0.78 8.50
CA GLU A 304 -3.45 -1.62 9.55
C GLU A 304 -4.59 -2.48 9.02
N ILE A 305 -5.34 -2.01 8.02
CA ILE A 305 -6.58 -2.66 7.61
C ILE A 305 -6.34 -3.95 6.78
N GLU A 306 -5.29 -3.96 5.96
CA GLU A 306 -4.99 -5.07 5.03
C GLU A 306 -3.59 -5.67 5.21
N ALA A 307 -2.86 -5.23 6.24
CA ALA A 307 -1.44 -5.55 6.45
C ALA A 307 -0.57 -5.33 5.19
N ARG A 308 -0.94 -4.37 4.33
CA ARG A 308 -0.19 -4.08 3.09
C ARG A 308 0.98 -3.18 3.42
N GLU A 309 2.15 -3.51 2.91
CA GLU A 309 3.35 -2.71 3.13
C GLU A 309 3.68 -1.87 1.91
N TYR A 310 4.11 -0.64 2.15
CA TYR A 310 4.49 0.30 1.10
C TYR A 310 5.88 0.87 1.40
N ALA A 311 6.75 0.88 0.39
CA ALA A 311 8.12 1.37 0.52
C ALA A 311 8.33 2.67 -0.26
N ASP A 312 9.01 3.62 0.38
CA ASP A 312 9.52 4.84 -0.24
C ASP A 312 11.05 4.79 -0.31
N PHE A 313 11.60 5.18 -1.46
CA PHE A 313 13.05 5.28 -1.71
C PHE A 313 13.48 6.74 -1.85
N MET A 314 14.74 7.03 -1.50
CA MET A 314 15.26 8.41 -1.42
C MET A 314 15.12 9.21 -2.72
N ASN A 315 15.26 8.57 -3.88
CA ASN A 315 15.23 9.21 -5.20
C ASN A 315 14.07 8.69 -6.08
N GLN A 316 13.03 8.08 -5.50
CA GLN A 316 11.90 7.63 -6.31
C GLN A 316 11.15 8.83 -6.94
N PRO A 317 10.60 8.70 -8.16
CA PRO A 317 9.73 9.71 -8.73
C PRO A 317 8.50 9.94 -7.86
N LYS A 318 8.16 11.21 -7.62
CA LYS A 318 6.90 11.55 -6.93
C LYS A 318 5.72 11.03 -7.73
N GLY A 319 4.78 10.39 -7.06
CA GLY A 319 3.57 9.85 -7.67
C GLY A 319 3.65 8.40 -8.13
N ILE A 320 4.75 7.73 -7.80
CA ILE A 320 4.84 6.27 -7.85
C ILE A 320 4.87 5.76 -6.41
N GLN A 321 4.09 4.72 -6.13
CA GLN A 321 4.13 4.02 -4.84
C GLN A 321 4.42 2.53 -5.08
N PHE A 322 5.28 1.95 -4.24
CA PHE A 322 5.63 0.54 -4.29
C PHE A 322 4.92 -0.19 -3.17
N ARG A 323 4.03 -1.12 -3.51
CA ARG A 323 3.57 -2.12 -2.55
C ARG A 323 4.61 -3.22 -2.48
N VAL A 324 4.99 -3.60 -1.27
CA VAL A 324 6.06 -4.56 -1.00
C VAL A 324 5.52 -5.72 -0.19
N GLU A 325 6.03 -6.92 -0.46
CA GLU A 325 5.63 -8.14 0.22
C GLU A 325 6.82 -9.08 0.42
N ASN A 326 6.64 -10.05 1.30
CA ASN A 326 7.48 -11.23 1.41
C ASN A 326 6.55 -12.46 1.46
N ARG A 327 6.93 -13.56 0.81
CA ARG A 327 6.07 -14.76 0.68
C ARG A 327 5.68 -15.36 2.03
N ASN A 328 6.58 -15.29 3.02
CA ASN A 328 6.43 -16.02 4.28
C ASN A 328 6.47 -15.11 5.51
N ALA A 329 6.53 -13.79 5.32
CA ALA A 329 6.69 -12.80 6.38
C ALA A 329 6.26 -11.41 5.90
N MET A 330 6.41 -10.41 6.76
CA MET A 330 6.39 -9.01 6.35
C MET A 330 7.65 -8.66 5.53
N ALA A 331 7.51 -7.72 4.60
CA ALA A 331 8.62 -7.14 3.85
C ALA A 331 9.52 -6.29 4.77
N GLY A 332 8.93 -5.50 5.66
CA GLY A 332 9.59 -4.67 6.65
C GLY A 332 9.94 -5.43 7.93
N VAL A 333 11.03 -5.03 8.56
CA VAL A 333 11.43 -5.51 9.90
C VAL A 333 11.05 -4.45 10.92
N TYR A 334 9.91 -4.65 11.57
CA TYR A 334 9.33 -3.71 12.55
C TYR A 334 9.81 -3.99 13.97
N LYS A 335 9.84 -2.94 14.79
CA LYS A 335 9.90 -3.10 16.25
C LYS A 335 8.48 -3.22 16.79
N ASP A 336 8.33 -3.84 17.96
CA ASP A 336 7.02 -4.02 18.60
C ASP A 336 6.22 -2.70 18.67
N GLY A 337 5.00 -2.74 18.11
CA GLY A 337 4.08 -1.61 18.07
C GLY A 337 4.43 -0.50 17.07
N GLN A 338 5.44 -0.68 16.21
CA GLN A 338 5.76 0.29 15.16
C GLN A 338 5.15 -0.13 13.81
N MET A 339 4.56 0.84 13.13
CA MET A 339 3.98 0.68 11.79
C MET A 339 4.90 1.16 10.67
N MET A 340 6.11 1.61 11.04
CA MET A 340 7.09 2.18 10.13
C MET A 340 8.49 1.65 10.45
N THR A 341 9.28 1.35 9.41
CA THR A 341 10.67 0.90 9.54
C THR A 341 11.49 1.33 8.32
N SER A 342 12.81 1.40 8.44
CA SER A 342 13.72 1.54 7.28
C SER A 342 14.47 0.24 6.97
N LYS A 343 14.14 -0.85 7.69
CA LYS A 343 14.77 -2.16 7.52
C LYS A 343 13.79 -3.12 6.87
N TYR A 344 14.32 -4.00 6.02
CA TYR A 344 13.51 -4.96 5.26
C TYR A 344 14.16 -6.34 5.24
N ASP A 345 13.34 -7.36 5.06
CA ASP A 345 13.80 -8.74 4.86
C ASP A 345 14.50 -8.88 3.49
N PRO A 346 15.67 -9.54 3.41
CA PRO A 346 16.40 -9.70 2.14
C PRO A 346 15.61 -10.38 1.00
N ALA A 347 14.54 -11.12 1.31
CA ALA A 347 13.63 -11.74 0.35
C ALA A 347 12.46 -10.83 -0.08
N ALA A 348 12.33 -9.64 0.51
CA ALA A 348 11.27 -8.69 0.17
C ALA A 348 11.34 -8.22 -1.29
N TYR A 349 10.17 -8.09 -1.91
CA TYR A 349 10.02 -7.72 -3.31
C TYR A 349 8.82 -6.78 -3.51
N VAL A 350 8.78 -6.10 -4.65
CA VAL A 350 7.65 -5.25 -5.05
C VAL A 350 6.48 -6.14 -5.50
N SER A 351 5.36 -6.17 -4.78
CA SER A 351 4.20 -6.96 -5.22
C SER A 351 3.39 -6.24 -6.29
N SER A 352 3.26 -4.92 -6.19
CA SER A 352 2.62 -4.07 -7.20
C SER A 352 3.26 -2.69 -7.25
N ILE A 353 3.09 -2.02 -8.39
CA ILE A 353 3.47 -0.63 -8.58
C ILE A 353 2.21 0.18 -8.87
N GLN A 354 2.10 1.32 -8.20
CA GLN A 354 0.94 2.18 -8.27
C GLN A 354 1.34 3.53 -8.87
N ALA A 355 0.61 3.96 -9.90
CA ALA A 355 0.57 5.35 -10.32
C ALA A 355 -0.57 6.02 -9.54
N VAL A 356 -0.20 7.01 -8.74
CA VAL A 356 -1.11 7.68 -7.80
C VAL A 356 -1.26 9.17 -8.11
N GLY A 357 -0.70 9.60 -9.25
CA GLY A 357 -0.59 11.00 -9.64
C GLY A 357 0.49 11.65 -8.80
N ALA A 358 0.84 12.90 -9.05
CA ALA A 358 1.65 13.64 -8.09
C ALA A 358 0.83 13.88 -6.81
N ARG A 359 0.62 12.85 -5.98
CA ARG A 359 0.23 12.96 -4.58
C ARG A 359 1.12 14.06 -4.02
N GLY A 360 0.51 15.07 -3.41
CA GLY A 360 1.27 15.88 -2.47
C GLY A 360 1.94 14.93 -1.48
N PRO A 361 3.20 15.16 -1.06
CA PRO A 361 3.78 14.36 0.00
C PRO A 361 2.82 14.35 1.19
N VAL A 362 2.59 13.19 1.82
CA VAL A 362 1.85 13.14 3.09
C VAL A 362 2.61 14.03 4.06
N ARG A 363 1.95 15.08 4.56
CA ARG A 363 2.59 16.07 5.43
C ARG A 363 2.26 15.75 6.88
N ARG A 364 3.29 15.59 7.72
CA ARG A 364 3.07 15.53 9.16
C ARG A 364 2.66 16.91 9.68
N ILE A 365 1.56 16.95 10.43
CA ILE A 365 1.16 18.12 11.20
C ILE A 365 1.88 18.01 12.55
N GLU A 366 2.97 18.76 12.67
CA GLU A 366 3.70 18.87 13.94
C GLU A 366 2.87 19.72 14.91
N ILE A 367 2.58 19.18 16.09
CA ILE A 367 2.05 19.95 17.21
C ILE A 367 3.25 20.42 18.04
N PRO A 368 3.57 21.73 18.04
CA PRO A 368 4.73 22.22 18.76
C PRO A 368 4.67 21.85 20.23
N GLN A 369 5.83 21.56 20.81
CA GLN A 369 5.93 21.13 22.20
C GLN A 369 5.28 22.17 23.15
N GLY A 370 4.25 21.74 23.88
CA GLY A 370 3.51 22.60 24.80
C GLY A 370 2.42 23.47 24.15
N SER A 371 2.04 23.18 22.90
CA SER A 371 0.84 23.67 22.22
C SER A 371 -0.20 22.55 22.13
N GLU A 372 -1.49 22.89 22.12
CA GLU A 372 -2.59 21.94 21.87
C GLU A 372 -2.95 21.86 20.39
N SER A 373 -2.34 22.70 19.54
CA SER A 373 -2.71 22.77 18.12
C SER A 373 -1.51 22.80 17.18
N GLY A 374 -1.64 22.10 16.06
CA GLY A 374 -0.75 22.18 14.89
C GLY A 374 -1.50 22.74 13.68
N VAL A 375 -0.80 23.47 12.83
CA VAL A 375 -1.35 24.01 11.58
C VAL A 375 -0.42 23.65 10.43
N SER A 376 -1.00 23.24 9.31
CA SER A 376 -0.27 23.03 8.06
C SER A 376 -0.99 23.68 6.90
N GLU A 377 -0.22 24.19 5.93
CA GLU A 377 -0.76 24.80 4.72
C GLU A 377 -0.86 23.75 3.60
N GLY A 378 -1.82 23.95 2.70
CA GLY A 378 -2.12 23.06 1.60
C GLY A 378 -2.62 23.79 0.37
N PHE A 379 -2.59 23.08 -0.75
CA PHE A 379 -2.99 23.63 -2.04
C PHE A 379 -3.53 22.53 -2.95
N LEU A 380 -4.74 22.74 -3.50
CA LEU A 380 -5.36 21.90 -4.52
C LEU A 380 -5.29 22.64 -5.86
N LYS A 381 -4.56 22.10 -6.84
CA LYS A 381 -4.31 22.78 -8.13
C LYS A 381 -5.47 22.60 -9.09
N ALA A 382 -6.05 21.41 -9.13
CA ALA A 382 -7.09 21.04 -10.10
C ALA A 382 -8.27 20.34 -9.44
N LYS A 383 -9.35 20.20 -10.21
CA LYS A 383 -10.50 19.38 -9.81
C LYS A 383 -10.06 17.92 -9.63
N GLY A 384 -10.48 17.30 -8.53
CA GLY A 384 -10.06 15.95 -8.14
C GLY A 384 -8.73 15.90 -7.40
N ASP A 385 -8.04 17.02 -7.21
CA ASP A 385 -6.85 17.05 -6.36
C ASP A 385 -7.23 16.79 -4.90
N ARG A 386 -6.28 16.16 -4.20
CA ARG A 386 -6.32 15.94 -2.77
C ARG A 386 -5.00 16.29 -2.10
N ALA A 387 -5.07 16.54 -0.80
CA ALA A 387 -3.93 16.73 0.06
C ALA A 387 -4.06 15.83 1.29
N ASP A 388 -2.99 15.09 1.57
CA ASP A 388 -2.95 14.09 2.64
C ASP A 388 -1.99 14.56 3.75
N TYR A 389 -2.41 14.39 5.00
CA TYR A 389 -1.69 14.77 6.20
C TYR A 389 -1.72 13.63 7.23
N VAL A 390 -0.81 13.68 8.20
CA VAL A 390 -0.79 12.75 9.35
C VAL A 390 -0.55 13.51 10.65
N VAL A 391 -1.18 13.09 11.74
CA VAL A 391 -0.96 13.63 13.09
C VAL A 391 -0.94 12.50 14.12
N SER A 392 0.00 12.53 15.05
CA SER A 392 0.05 11.56 16.16
C SER A 392 -0.85 12.01 17.30
N ALA A 393 -1.69 11.11 17.81
CA ALA A 393 -2.58 11.37 18.92
C ALA A 393 -2.74 10.14 19.83
N GLN A 394 -3.33 10.33 21.00
CA GLN A 394 -3.52 9.33 22.04
C GLN A 394 -5.00 9.05 22.29
N ALA A 395 -5.32 7.79 22.60
CA ALA A 395 -6.64 7.40 23.08
C ALA A 395 -7.04 8.26 24.30
N GLY A 396 -8.28 8.71 24.32
CA GLY A 396 -8.82 9.62 25.32
C GLY A 396 -8.64 11.10 25.00
N GLN A 397 -7.75 11.47 24.06
CA GLN A 397 -7.72 12.84 23.53
C GLN A 397 -9.01 13.14 22.79
N ARG A 398 -9.49 14.38 22.86
CA ARG A 398 -10.46 14.94 21.94
C ARG A 398 -9.70 15.62 20.81
N MET A 399 -9.90 15.17 19.58
CA MET A 399 -9.27 15.76 18.40
C MET A 399 -10.29 16.57 17.61
N LYS A 400 -9.95 17.84 17.35
CA LYS A 400 -10.68 18.72 16.44
C LYS A 400 -9.86 18.95 15.19
N VAL A 401 -10.42 18.71 14.01
CA VAL A 401 -9.76 18.98 12.73
C VAL A 401 -10.60 19.92 11.89
N SER A 402 -9.99 21.03 11.47
CA SER A 402 -10.65 22.08 10.70
C SER A 402 -9.87 22.47 9.44
N ILE A 403 -10.60 22.82 8.38
CA ILE A 403 -10.09 23.35 7.12
C ILE A 403 -10.52 24.81 7.02
N ILE A 404 -9.55 25.69 6.74
CA ILE A 404 -9.76 27.12 6.54
C ILE A 404 -9.35 27.43 5.10
N ASP A 405 -10.29 27.94 4.30
CA ASP A 405 -9.96 28.49 2.99
C ASP A 405 -9.15 29.78 3.17
N VAL A 406 -8.01 29.87 2.48
CA VAL A 406 -7.15 31.08 2.49
C VAL A 406 -7.12 31.79 1.14
N THR A 407 -7.86 31.27 0.15
CA THR A 407 -7.91 31.80 -1.22
C THR A 407 -8.98 32.88 -1.33
N THR A 408 -10.15 32.62 -0.76
CA THR A 408 -11.32 33.51 -0.80
C THR A 408 -11.94 33.66 0.59
N PRO A 409 -11.22 34.30 1.55
CA PRO A 409 -11.69 34.41 2.93
C PRO A 409 -12.99 35.21 3.10
N ASP A 410 -13.35 36.06 2.13
CA ASP A 410 -14.48 37.00 2.21
C ASP A 410 -15.69 36.66 1.28
N GLU A 411 -15.64 35.52 0.57
CA GLU A 411 -16.72 35.03 -0.31
C GLU A 411 -17.15 33.62 0.13
N GLU A 412 -18.28 33.09 -0.38
CA GLU A 412 -18.59 31.65 -0.26
C GLU A 412 -17.51 30.86 -1.03
N GLY A 413 -16.39 30.59 -0.35
CA GLY A 413 -15.21 29.97 -0.91
C GLY A 413 -15.46 28.53 -1.37
N PRO A 414 -14.51 27.93 -2.10
CA PRO A 414 -14.62 26.56 -2.58
C PRO A 414 -14.88 25.59 -1.42
N ILE A 415 -15.97 24.82 -1.53
CA ILE A 415 -16.30 23.79 -0.54
C ILE A 415 -15.28 22.66 -0.65
N MET A 416 -14.51 22.46 0.41
CA MET A 416 -13.62 21.33 0.61
C MET A 416 -14.28 20.29 1.51
N VAL A 417 -13.86 19.03 1.39
CA VAL A 417 -14.27 17.93 2.27
C VAL A 417 -13.04 17.40 2.97
N GLY A 418 -13.13 17.27 4.29
CA GLY A 418 -12.11 16.64 5.11
C GLY A 418 -12.55 15.26 5.56
N TYR A 419 -11.61 14.34 5.61
CA TYR A 419 -11.76 13.00 6.20
C TYR A 419 -10.64 12.78 7.21
N VAL A 420 -10.97 12.13 8.31
CA VAL A 420 -10.02 11.63 9.30
C VAL A 420 -10.17 10.11 9.35
N THR A 421 -9.08 9.41 9.12
CA THR A 421 -8.98 7.97 9.30
C THR A 421 -8.22 7.72 10.59
N SER A 422 -8.84 7.01 11.53
CA SER A 422 -8.20 6.61 12.79
C SER A 422 -7.16 5.50 12.57
N PRO A 423 -6.29 5.20 13.56
CA PRO A 423 -5.31 4.13 13.45
C PRO A 423 -5.93 2.79 13.06
N ASN A 424 -7.10 2.46 13.62
CA ASN A 424 -7.79 1.20 13.37
C ASN A 424 -8.46 1.11 11.97
N GLY A 425 -8.48 2.20 11.19
CA GLY A 425 -9.09 2.27 9.87
C GLY A 425 -10.47 2.94 9.79
N ASP A 426 -11.12 3.25 10.91
CA ASP A 426 -12.41 3.95 10.91
C ASP A 426 -12.24 5.35 10.28
N GLU A 427 -12.97 5.63 9.19
CA GLU A 427 -12.95 6.91 8.49
C GLU A 427 -14.24 7.71 8.79
N GLU A 428 -14.06 8.97 9.19
CA GLU A 428 -15.14 9.93 9.37
C GLU A 428 -14.81 11.22 8.62
N GLY A 429 -15.79 11.83 7.96
CA GLY A 429 -15.56 13.05 7.20
C GLY A 429 -16.78 13.91 7.02
N ASN A 430 -16.57 15.22 6.90
CA ASN A 430 -17.62 16.21 6.70
C ASN A 430 -17.13 17.34 5.77
N PRO A 431 -18.06 18.01 5.06
CA PRO A 431 -17.72 19.18 4.24
C PRO A 431 -17.47 20.44 5.09
N GLY A 432 -16.39 21.16 4.78
CA GLY A 432 -16.08 22.50 5.28
C GLY A 432 -15.68 22.59 6.77
N GLY A 433 -15.12 23.75 7.15
CA GLY A 433 -14.96 24.17 8.55
C GLY A 433 -14.33 23.13 9.47
N LEU A 434 -14.96 22.89 10.63
CA LEU A 434 -14.66 21.79 11.55
C LEU A 434 -15.33 20.52 11.03
N PHE A 435 -14.55 19.55 10.56
CA PHE A 435 -15.06 18.34 9.95
C PHE A 435 -14.88 17.07 10.80
N PHE A 436 -14.15 17.19 11.91
CA PHE A 436 -13.94 16.12 12.88
C PHE A 436 -13.84 16.73 14.28
N ASP A 437 -14.58 16.20 15.25
CA ASP A 437 -14.56 16.63 16.67
C ASP A 437 -14.96 15.49 17.61
N GLU A 438 -14.05 14.54 17.80
CA GLU A 438 -14.33 13.30 18.52
C GLU A 438 -13.33 13.00 19.62
N VAL A 439 -13.77 12.22 20.61
CA VAL A 439 -12.87 11.61 21.60
C VAL A 439 -12.28 10.35 20.99
N LEU A 440 -10.97 10.38 20.80
CA LEU A 440 -10.16 9.34 20.20
C LEU A 440 -10.23 8.06 21.03
N LYS A 441 -10.53 6.95 20.38
CA LYS A 441 -10.55 5.63 21.02
C LYS A 441 -9.17 4.97 20.97
N GLU A 442 -8.34 5.36 20.01
CA GLU A 442 -7.04 4.76 19.72
C GLU A 442 -5.88 5.74 19.89
N THR A 443 -4.74 5.21 20.31
CA THR A 443 -3.44 5.90 20.27
C THR A 443 -2.72 5.51 18.99
N GLY A 444 -2.24 6.49 18.21
CA GLY A 444 -1.52 6.23 16.97
C GLY A 444 -1.48 7.44 16.05
N ASP A 445 -1.10 7.19 14.81
CA ASP A 445 -1.14 8.19 13.74
C ASP A 445 -2.53 8.19 13.09
N TYR A 446 -3.15 9.36 13.04
CA TYR A 446 -4.42 9.62 12.35
C TYR A 446 -4.11 10.23 10.98
N ALA A 447 -4.70 9.69 9.92
CA ALA A 447 -4.57 10.24 8.57
C ALA A 447 -5.67 11.28 8.32
N ILE A 448 -5.31 12.41 7.72
CA ILE A 448 -6.25 13.47 7.38
C ILE A 448 -6.19 13.71 5.88
N ARG A 449 -7.32 13.54 5.19
CA ARG A 449 -7.44 13.76 3.74
C ARG A 449 -8.32 14.96 3.47
N ILE A 450 -7.84 15.87 2.64
CA ILE A 450 -8.58 17.04 2.18
C ILE A 450 -8.75 16.97 0.68
N LYS A 451 -9.99 17.03 0.20
CA LYS A 451 -10.33 17.06 -1.23
C LYS A 451 -11.31 18.18 -1.55
N GLN A 452 -11.42 18.53 -2.82
CA GLN A 452 -12.49 19.43 -3.27
C GLN A 452 -13.85 18.70 -3.25
N ASN A 453 -14.92 19.40 -2.87
CA ASN A 453 -16.28 18.90 -3.09
C ASN A 453 -16.66 19.09 -4.55
N GLU A 454 -16.52 18.03 -5.36
CA GLU A 454 -16.73 18.14 -6.81
C GLU A 454 -18.16 18.45 -7.23
N ALA A 455 -19.15 18.12 -6.40
CA ALA A 455 -20.55 18.40 -6.67
C ALA A 455 -20.89 19.88 -6.45
N LYS A 456 -20.08 20.59 -5.64
CA LYS A 456 -20.37 21.97 -5.22
C LYS A 456 -19.28 22.97 -5.56
N SER A 457 -18.11 22.53 -6.02
CA SER A 457 -16.98 23.39 -6.37
C SER A 457 -16.23 22.87 -7.59
N GLY A 458 -15.96 23.76 -8.55
CA GLY A 458 -15.10 23.53 -9.71
C GLY A 458 -13.90 24.49 -9.77
N ALA A 459 -13.61 25.16 -8.65
CA ALA A 459 -12.49 26.10 -8.56
C ALA A 459 -11.15 25.37 -8.69
N ALA A 460 -10.21 25.97 -9.41
CA ALA A 460 -8.82 25.54 -9.46
C ALA A 460 -7.99 26.39 -8.50
N ASN A 461 -6.79 25.91 -8.12
CA ASN A 461 -5.81 26.68 -7.34
C ASN A 461 -6.32 27.11 -5.95
N ILE A 462 -6.89 26.18 -5.19
CA ILE A 462 -7.44 26.40 -3.85
C ILE A 462 -6.33 26.24 -2.81
N GLY A 463 -5.91 27.33 -2.17
CA GLY A 463 -5.11 27.31 -0.96
C GLY A 463 -5.97 27.12 0.30
N PHE A 464 -5.47 26.33 1.24
CA PHE A 464 -6.14 26.12 2.52
C PHE A 464 -5.15 25.94 3.68
N LYS A 465 -5.63 26.08 4.91
CA LYS A 465 -4.96 25.67 6.15
C LYS A 465 -5.72 24.53 6.79
N VAL A 466 -5.02 23.48 7.19
CA VAL A 466 -5.55 22.44 8.07
C VAL A 466 -5.05 22.70 9.48
N LYS A 467 -5.98 22.77 10.44
CA LYS A 467 -5.69 22.96 11.86
C LYS A 467 -6.15 21.72 12.62
N VAL A 468 -5.25 21.13 13.39
CA VAL A 468 -5.55 20.05 14.34
C VAL A 468 -5.40 20.60 15.74
N ILE A 469 -6.37 20.30 16.61
CA ILE A 469 -6.29 20.55 18.05
C ILE A 469 -6.45 19.21 18.77
N LEU A 470 -5.55 18.89 19.69
CA LEU A 470 -5.64 17.73 20.58
C LEU A 470 -5.85 18.21 22.02
N GLU A 471 -6.97 17.84 22.62
CA GLU A 471 -7.36 18.21 23.98
C GLU A 471 -7.45 16.96 24.87
N GLY A 472 -6.82 16.93 26.04
CA GLY A 472 -7.20 15.97 27.09
C GLY A 472 -6.59 14.57 26.96
N GLY A 473 -5.40 14.45 26.39
CA GLY A 473 -4.63 13.21 26.43
C GLY A 473 -3.90 13.09 27.75
N ALA A 474 -2.94 12.16 27.83
CA ALA A 474 -1.92 12.21 28.87
C ALA A 474 -0.97 13.42 28.69
N ASP A 475 -1.50 14.54 28.19
CA ASP A 475 -0.94 15.87 28.24
C ASP A 475 -0.56 16.06 29.70
N GLY A 476 0.71 16.28 29.98
CA GLY A 476 1.18 16.57 31.33
C GLY A 476 0.65 17.92 31.83
N PHE A 477 -0.67 18.12 31.87
CA PHE A 477 -1.35 19.26 32.43
C PHE A 477 -2.46 18.75 33.34
N LYS A 478 -2.44 19.21 34.58
CA LYS A 478 -3.50 19.01 35.55
C LYS A 478 -4.63 20.00 35.25
N THR A 479 -5.84 19.50 35.03
CA THR A 479 -7.04 20.35 34.97
C THR A 479 -7.26 21.05 36.32
N LEU A 480 -7.53 22.35 36.26
CA LEU A 480 -7.89 23.17 37.42
C LEU A 480 -9.41 23.35 37.49
N ASP A 481 -9.97 23.40 38.71
CA ASP A 481 -11.38 23.74 38.87
C ASP A 481 -11.59 25.23 38.58
N VAL A 482 -12.44 25.52 37.59
CA VAL A 482 -12.73 26.89 37.16
C VAL A 482 -13.75 27.60 38.04
N LYS A 483 -14.40 26.89 38.97
CA LYS A 483 -15.45 27.46 39.84
C LYS A 483 -14.94 28.64 40.66
N ASP A 484 -13.75 28.54 41.24
CA ASP A 484 -13.19 29.61 42.07
C ASP A 484 -12.80 30.83 41.23
N PHE A 485 -12.24 30.62 40.03
CA PHE A 485 -11.96 31.71 39.09
C PHE A 485 -13.23 32.44 38.71
N ASN A 486 -14.27 31.69 38.30
CA ASN A 486 -15.53 32.26 37.87
C ASN A 486 -16.31 32.90 39.01
N LYS A 487 -16.19 32.39 40.24
CA LYS A 487 -16.74 33.03 41.44
C LYS A 487 -16.11 34.40 41.67
N LYS A 488 -14.77 34.49 41.60
CA LYS A 488 -14.04 35.76 41.74
C LYS A 488 -14.43 36.77 40.66
N ILE A 489 -14.55 36.31 39.42
CA ILE A 489 -15.01 37.12 38.29
C ILE A 489 -16.45 37.61 38.53
N ALA A 490 -17.36 36.74 38.97
CA ALA A 490 -18.75 37.09 39.23
C ALA A 490 -18.89 38.10 40.39
N GLU A 491 -18.14 37.93 41.47
CA GLU A 491 -18.10 38.88 42.60
C GLU A 491 -17.56 40.24 42.17
N ALA A 492 -16.50 40.27 41.35
CA ALA A 492 -15.94 41.50 40.81
C ALA A 492 -16.89 42.18 39.81
N ALA A 493 -17.60 41.41 38.99
CA ALA A 493 -18.63 41.92 38.09
C ALA A 493 -19.79 42.55 38.87
N ALA A 494 -20.26 41.88 39.94
CA ALA A 494 -21.28 42.42 40.83
C ALA A 494 -20.82 43.72 41.53
N ALA A 495 -19.53 43.84 41.81
CA ALA A 495 -18.90 45.06 42.32
C ALA A 495 -18.56 46.10 41.24
N ASN A 496 -19.00 45.91 39.99
CA ASN A 496 -18.73 46.79 38.84
C ASN A 496 -17.25 47.05 38.57
N GLN A 497 -16.37 46.09 38.88
CA GLN A 497 -14.95 46.23 38.60
C GLN A 497 -14.68 46.06 37.11
N ALA A 498 -14.00 47.03 36.48
CA ALA A 498 -13.82 47.06 35.03
C ALA A 498 -12.99 45.90 34.47
N TRP A 499 -12.16 45.25 35.30
CA TRP A 499 -11.22 44.23 34.85
C TRP A 499 -11.89 42.97 34.30
N VAL A 500 -13.14 42.70 34.66
CA VAL A 500 -13.90 41.52 34.18
C VAL A 500 -14.26 41.60 32.69
N LYS A 501 -14.11 42.79 32.07
CA LYS A 501 -14.46 43.05 30.66
C LYS A 501 -13.26 42.94 29.71
N ALA A 502 -12.04 42.85 30.24
CA ALA A 502 -10.82 42.75 29.44
C ALA A 502 -10.14 41.41 29.71
N PRO A 503 -9.92 40.55 28.69
CA PRO A 503 -9.46 39.18 28.91
C PRO A 503 -8.08 39.13 29.57
N PHE A 504 -7.18 40.05 29.21
CA PHE A 504 -5.89 40.18 29.88
C PHE A 504 -6.00 40.54 31.35
N GLN A 505 -6.91 41.45 31.70
CA GLN A 505 -7.09 41.84 33.09
C GLN A 505 -7.77 40.73 33.90
N VAL A 506 -8.65 39.92 33.28
CA VAL A 506 -9.18 38.71 33.92
C VAL A 506 -8.07 37.78 34.33
N ILE A 507 -7.20 37.40 33.38
CA ILE A 507 -6.07 36.51 33.67
C ILE A 507 -5.16 37.12 34.75
N ALA A 508 -4.78 38.39 34.63
CA ALA A 508 -3.92 39.06 35.60
C ALA A 508 -4.50 39.11 37.03
N ASN A 509 -5.83 39.07 37.19
CA ASN A 509 -6.49 39.08 38.50
C ASN A 509 -6.78 37.68 39.06
N ILE A 510 -6.82 36.63 38.25
CA ILE A 510 -7.07 35.26 38.73
C ILE A 510 -5.78 34.46 38.97
N ILE A 511 -4.69 34.81 38.30
CA ILE A 511 -3.38 34.19 38.54
C ILE A 511 -2.70 34.74 39.80
N GLU A 512 -1.78 33.97 40.36
CA GLU A 512 -1.01 34.38 41.52
C GLU A 512 -0.10 35.59 41.20
N PRO A 513 0.17 36.46 42.21
CA PRO A 513 1.06 37.60 42.05
C PRO A 513 2.46 37.20 41.57
N PHE A 514 3.09 38.08 40.79
CA PHE A 514 4.46 37.92 40.34
C PHE A 514 5.44 38.22 41.50
N SER A 515 5.68 37.25 42.39
CA SER A 515 6.57 37.46 43.56
C SER A 515 7.71 36.46 43.69
N GLU A 516 7.61 35.27 43.12
CA GLU A 516 8.58 34.17 43.34
C GLU A 516 9.27 33.68 42.08
N MET A 517 9.02 34.30 40.93
CA MET A 517 9.52 33.90 39.61
C MET A 517 10.31 35.02 38.93
N SER A 518 11.28 34.65 38.10
CA SER A 518 12.13 35.59 37.36
C SER A 518 11.47 36.21 36.13
N SER A 519 10.55 35.48 35.48
CA SER A 519 9.87 35.92 34.26
C SER A 519 8.48 35.32 34.11
N ARG A 520 7.59 36.06 33.45
CA ARG A 520 6.24 35.64 33.09
C ARG A 520 5.95 36.09 31.66
N LYS A 521 5.55 35.15 30.81
CA LYS A 521 5.11 35.39 29.44
C LYS A 521 3.62 35.10 29.36
N VAL A 522 2.86 36.01 28.77
CA VAL A 522 1.42 35.84 28.51
C VAL A 522 1.17 35.92 27.02
N GLU A 523 0.59 34.87 26.45
CA GLU A 523 0.24 34.76 25.04
C GLU A 523 -1.26 34.60 24.91
N MET A 524 -1.89 35.38 24.02
CA MET A 524 -3.31 35.33 23.75
C MET A 524 -3.53 35.01 22.29
N VAL A 525 -4.33 33.98 22.03
CA VAL A 525 -4.64 33.53 20.69
C VAL A 525 -6.17 33.46 20.57
N SER A 526 -6.73 34.22 19.62
CA SER A 526 -8.12 34.03 19.21
C SER A 526 -8.22 32.90 18.20
N GLU A 527 -9.35 32.21 18.19
CA GLU A 527 -9.57 31.08 17.30
C GLU A 527 -9.67 31.52 15.83
N TYR A 528 -10.15 32.75 15.60
CA TYR A 528 -10.26 33.40 14.29
C TYR A 528 -9.86 34.88 14.40
N ALA A 529 -9.52 35.51 13.27
CA ALA A 529 -9.18 36.94 13.23
C ALA A 529 -10.37 37.84 13.64
N ASP A 530 -11.60 37.41 13.33
CA ASP A 530 -12.82 38.21 13.54
C ASP A 530 -13.66 37.75 14.74
N VAL A 531 -13.33 36.59 15.33
CA VAL A 531 -14.05 36.03 16.48
C VAL A 531 -13.32 36.48 17.75
N THR A 532 -13.92 37.45 18.42
CA THR A 532 -13.36 38.09 19.63
C THR A 532 -14.03 37.64 20.92
N ASP A 533 -14.94 36.66 20.86
CA ASP A 533 -15.69 36.15 22.00
C ASP A 533 -15.10 34.86 22.61
N SER A 534 -14.05 34.30 22.00
CA SER A 534 -13.32 33.12 22.49
C SER A 534 -11.81 33.34 22.39
N LEU A 535 -11.09 33.09 23.47
CA LEU A 535 -9.64 33.30 23.56
C LEU A 535 -8.96 32.18 24.34
N THR A 536 -7.85 31.67 23.80
CA THR A 536 -6.91 30.85 24.56
C THR A 536 -5.81 31.75 25.10
N VAL A 537 -5.61 31.74 26.42
CA VAL A 537 -4.54 32.47 27.09
C VAL A 537 -3.55 31.49 27.72
N THR A 538 -2.30 31.55 27.27
CA THR A 538 -1.19 30.77 27.81
C THR A 538 -0.32 31.67 28.69
N VAL A 539 -0.17 31.30 29.96
CA VAL A 539 0.74 31.97 30.91
C VAL A 539 1.91 31.04 31.18
N THR A 540 3.14 31.49 30.95
CA THR A 540 4.36 30.73 31.23
C THR A 540 5.21 31.50 32.23
N ASP A 541 5.39 30.90 33.40
CA ASP A 541 6.18 31.41 34.52
C ASP A 541 7.47 30.61 34.60
N ASP A 542 8.62 31.28 34.73
CA ASP A 542 9.92 30.59 34.73
C ASP A 542 10.93 31.25 35.68
N GLY A 543 11.85 30.42 36.16
CA GLY A 543 12.85 30.77 37.17
C GLY A 543 12.22 31.03 38.53
N TYR A 544 11.41 30.09 39.00
CA TYR A 544 10.97 30.06 40.40
C TYR A 544 12.17 29.95 41.34
N ALA A 545 12.08 30.59 42.50
CA ALA A 545 13.08 30.49 43.57
C ALA A 545 13.07 29.14 44.31
N ASP A 546 12.04 28.32 44.08
CA ASP A 546 11.93 26.95 44.58
C ASP A 546 13.05 26.05 44.00
N ASP A 547 13.53 25.08 44.78
CA ASP A 547 14.66 24.23 44.40
C ASP A 547 14.26 22.99 43.58
N SER A 548 12.96 22.79 43.36
CA SER A 548 12.39 21.65 42.65
C SER A 548 11.71 22.08 41.35
N VAL A 549 10.78 23.04 41.40
CA VAL A 549 10.05 23.59 40.27
C VAL A 549 10.83 24.76 39.66
N ARG A 550 11.16 24.67 38.38
CA ARG A 550 11.79 25.76 37.62
C ARG A 550 10.75 26.72 37.06
N GLY A 551 9.63 26.19 36.56
CA GLY A 551 8.60 26.97 35.88
C GLY A 551 7.24 26.32 35.89
N GLU A 552 6.21 27.11 35.64
CA GLU A 552 4.82 26.67 35.54
C GLU A 552 4.20 27.20 34.25
N LYS A 553 3.29 26.42 33.65
CA LYS A 553 2.54 26.82 32.47
C LYS A 553 1.06 26.61 32.72
N PHE A 554 0.29 27.67 32.49
CA PHE A 554 -1.16 27.66 32.59
C PHE A 554 -1.78 27.90 31.22
N ILE A 555 -2.87 27.19 30.93
CA ILE A 555 -3.66 27.39 29.73
C ILE A 555 -5.10 27.64 30.16
N TYR A 556 -5.62 28.81 29.81
CA TYR A 556 -7.00 29.22 30.08
C TYR A 556 -7.76 29.34 28.76
N GLN A 557 -8.95 28.76 28.68
CA GLN A 557 -9.91 29.12 27.64
C GLN A 557 -10.92 30.10 28.23
N LEU A 558 -11.05 31.25 27.60
CA LEU A 558 -11.97 32.31 27.98
C LEU A 558 -13.10 32.43 26.96
N LYS A 559 -14.30 32.69 27.44
CA LYS A 559 -15.47 33.01 26.61
C LYS A 559 -16.14 34.30 27.08
N LEU A 560 -16.45 35.21 26.16
CA LEU A 560 -17.21 36.41 26.41
C LEU A 560 -18.70 36.06 26.46
N GLU A 561 -19.35 36.36 27.58
CA GLU A 561 -20.80 36.20 27.70
C GLU A 561 -21.54 37.43 27.12
N ASP A 562 -22.83 37.30 26.82
CA ASP A 562 -23.69 38.38 26.32
C ASP A 562 -23.71 39.63 27.23
N SER A 563 -23.37 39.44 28.51
CA SER A 563 -23.20 40.50 29.52
C SER A 563 -21.96 41.37 29.30
N GLY A 564 -21.07 41.00 28.36
CA GLY A 564 -19.76 41.62 28.15
C GLY A 564 -18.72 41.22 29.20
N ILE A 565 -18.95 40.13 29.94
CA ILE A 565 -18.05 39.61 30.97
C ILE A 565 -17.34 38.37 30.43
N TRP A 566 -16.03 38.29 30.64
CA TRP A 566 -15.26 37.10 30.30
C TRP A 566 -15.37 36.04 31.37
N LYS A 567 -15.54 34.79 30.96
CA LYS A 567 -15.62 33.62 31.82
C LYS A 567 -14.53 32.61 31.48
N VAL A 568 -13.98 31.95 32.49
CA VAL A 568 -13.04 30.84 32.30
C VAL A 568 -13.83 29.57 32.03
N VAL A 569 -13.73 29.03 30.82
CA VAL A 569 -14.39 27.79 30.40
C VAL A 569 -13.56 26.58 30.80
N SER A 570 -12.25 26.67 30.65
CA SER A 570 -11.30 25.64 31.11
C SER A 570 -10.01 26.27 31.61
N ALA A 571 -9.35 25.59 32.54
CA ALA A 571 -8.04 25.97 33.03
C ALA A 571 -7.19 24.70 33.25
N LYS A 572 -5.94 24.74 32.82
CA LYS A 572 -4.98 23.64 32.92
C LYS A 572 -3.64 24.17 33.43
N LYS A 573 -2.90 23.34 34.19
CA LYS A 573 -1.58 23.66 34.75
C LYS A 573 -0.58 22.54 34.51
N ALA A 574 0.61 22.89 34.06
CA ALA A 574 1.80 22.03 34.08
C ALA A 574 2.95 22.73 34.80
N GLN A 575 3.96 21.99 35.17
CA GLN A 575 5.21 22.50 35.74
C GLN A 575 6.41 21.88 35.05
N VAL A 576 7.58 22.49 35.16
CA VAL A 576 8.86 21.97 34.68
C VAL A 576 9.87 22.04 35.80
N CYS A 577 10.67 21.00 35.97
CA CYS A 577 11.58 20.90 37.11
C CYS A 577 12.95 21.51 36.80
N TRP A 578 13.65 21.88 37.86
CA TRP A 578 15.09 22.16 37.76
C TRP A 578 15.85 20.93 37.28
N LYS A 579 17.05 21.17 36.73
CA LYS A 579 17.91 20.08 36.26
C LYS A 579 18.18 19.10 37.42
N ASN A 580 18.00 17.81 37.16
CA ASN A 580 18.12 16.71 38.13
C ASN A 580 17.01 16.64 39.19
N ARG A 581 15.91 17.38 39.02
CA ARG A 581 14.74 17.37 39.93
C ARG A 581 13.48 16.79 39.27
N GLY A 582 13.65 15.93 38.27
CA GLY A 582 12.55 15.32 37.53
C GLY A 582 12.48 15.76 36.07
N HIS A 583 11.25 15.89 35.56
CA HIS A 583 11.00 16.14 34.14
C HIS A 583 11.48 17.54 33.71
N GLN A 584 12.08 17.60 32.53
CA GLN A 584 12.59 18.85 31.95
C GLN A 584 11.62 19.47 30.93
N ASP A 585 10.48 18.81 30.72
CA ASP A 585 9.34 19.28 29.94
C ASP A 585 8.19 19.66 30.87
N TYR A 586 7.24 20.47 30.37
CA TYR A 586 6.04 20.81 31.11
C TYR A 586 5.18 19.56 31.31
N SER A 587 4.98 19.16 32.58
CA SER A 587 4.20 18.00 32.98
C SER A 587 3.34 18.28 34.22
N ALA A 588 2.31 17.45 34.43
CA ALA A 588 1.46 17.46 35.62
C ALA A 588 2.10 16.64 36.74
N ALA A 589 3.14 15.86 36.41
CA ALA A 589 3.92 15.10 37.37
C ALA A 589 4.57 16.05 38.40
N PRO A 590 4.75 15.61 39.65
CA PRO A 590 5.50 16.35 40.65
C PRO A 590 7.00 16.39 40.30
N CYS A 591 7.66 17.50 40.62
CA CYS A 591 9.12 17.55 40.70
C CYS A 591 9.63 16.79 41.94
N LEU A 592 10.87 16.30 41.87
CA LEU A 592 11.52 15.40 42.83
C LEU A 592 12.37 16.12 43.88
#